data_AF-A0A178MLF0-F1
#
_entry.id   AF-A0A178MLF0-F1
#
_cell.length_a   1.000
_cell.length_b   1.000
_cell.length_c   1.000
_cell.angle_alpha   90.00
_cell.angle_beta   90.00
_cell.angle_gamma   90.00
#
_symmetry.space_group_name_H-M   'P 1'
#
loop_
_entity.id
_entity.type
_entity.pdbx_description
1 polymer ?
#
loop_
_entity_poly.entity_id
_entity_poly.type
_entity_poly.pdbx_seq_one_letter_code
_entity_poly.pdbx_strand_id
1 'polypeptide(L)'
;MAAADPFWALAGLDGLAARALVLAQPGGLPGRWAERLAADPHPLIHADDGGPAAANLAATLDWGQGGDICLAILWLEYFRRQAIDAEAVDLPGRMLVRLTGERRAILDPCQQGRELDPPALRVLAAGFGGILPGPGQLAALTDDQVLVRLQGQRKMRLLKAGDVAGALLAVEGALRVDPDQAKLWRESGLMRLRLGDLAGAVAALEQFVIRTDNGQARGRASQLLAQIRVRLP
;
A
#
# COMPACT_ATOMS: atom_id res chain seq x y z
N MET A 1 19.56 -19.49 25.55
CA MET A 1 18.87 -19.43 24.24
C MET A 1 19.51 -18.33 23.43
N ALA A 2 20.30 -18.68 22.41
CA ALA A 2 20.89 -17.70 21.52
C ALA A 2 19.78 -16.95 20.78
N ALA A 3 19.84 -15.62 20.76
CA ALA A 3 18.94 -14.80 19.96
C ALA A 3 19.09 -15.22 18.50
N ALA A 4 18.01 -15.74 17.92
CA ALA A 4 17.99 -16.15 16.54
C ALA A 4 18.25 -14.90 15.68
N ASP A 5 19.28 -14.96 14.85
CA ASP A 5 19.76 -13.86 14.02
C ASP A 5 18.61 -13.29 13.15
N PRO A 6 18.21 -12.01 13.26
CA PRO A 6 17.08 -11.48 12.50
C PRO A 6 17.24 -11.61 10.96
N PHE A 7 18.45 -11.90 10.47
CA PHE A 7 18.74 -12.10 9.06
C PHE A 7 18.21 -13.42 8.46
N TRP A 8 18.09 -14.51 9.25
CA TRP A 8 17.50 -15.77 8.72
C TRP A 8 15.97 -15.70 8.61
N ALA A 9 15.33 -14.88 9.44
CA ALA A 9 13.89 -14.68 9.34
C ALA A 9 13.55 -13.88 8.07
N LEU A 10 14.36 -12.88 7.70
CA LEU A 10 14.26 -12.17 6.42
C LEU A 10 14.37 -13.09 5.20
N ALA A 11 15.20 -14.14 5.25
CA ALA A 11 15.33 -15.12 4.17
C ALA A 11 14.05 -15.94 3.91
N GLY A 12 13.03 -15.84 4.77
CA GLY A 12 11.70 -16.40 4.54
C GLY A 12 10.70 -15.40 3.96
N LEU A 13 11.07 -14.15 3.73
CA LEU A 13 10.21 -13.08 3.22
C LEU A 13 10.67 -12.55 1.86
N ASP A 14 11.12 -13.40 0.95
CA ASP A 14 11.64 -12.96 -0.37
C ASP A 14 10.58 -12.30 -1.29
N GLY A 15 9.36 -12.07 -0.81
CA GLY A 15 8.20 -11.57 -1.55
C GLY A 15 7.60 -10.24 -1.07
N LEU A 16 6.33 -10.04 -1.41
CA LEU A 16 5.53 -8.84 -1.14
C LEU A 16 5.58 -8.32 0.31
N ALA A 17 5.54 -9.23 1.30
CA ALA A 17 5.48 -8.86 2.71
C ALA A 17 6.77 -8.21 3.24
N ALA A 18 7.97 -8.67 2.85
CA ALA A 18 9.21 -7.97 3.21
C ALA A 18 9.24 -6.55 2.65
N ARG A 19 8.89 -6.41 1.37
CA ARG A 19 8.89 -5.10 0.70
C ARG A 19 7.93 -4.14 1.39
N ALA A 20 6.75 -4.61 1.78
CA ALA A 20 5.80 -3.83 2.57
C ALA A 20 6.35 -3.42 3.96
N LEU A 21 7.11 -4.29 4.65
CA LEU A 21 7.74 -3.98 5.93
C LEU A 21 8.85 -2.93 5.80
N VAL A 22 9.70 -3.04 4.79
CA VAL A 22 10.75 -2.05 4.48
C VAL A 22 10.14 -0.67 4.23
N LEU A 23 8.96 -0.61 3.59
CA LEU A 23 8.25 0.64 3.38
C LEU A 23 7.52 1.14 4.64
N ALA A 24 7.17 0.26 5.58
CA ALA A 24 6.45 0.61 6.80
C ALA A 24 7.34 1.38 7.80
N GLN A 25 8.60 0.98 7.95
CA GLN A 25 9.59 1.68 8.80
C GLN A 25 11.00 1.63 8.20
N PRO A 26 11.68 2.76 7.99
CA PRO A 26 13.13 2.76 7.80
C PRO A 26 13.80 2.54 9.17
N GLY A 27 14.07 1.28 9.56
CA GLY A 27 14.80 1.03 10.82
C GLY A 27 14.76 -0.38 11.42
N GLY A 28 13.89 -1.28 10.97
CA GLY A 28 13.91 -2.67 11.46
C GLY A 28 12.57 -3.39 11.35
N LEU A 29 12.63 -4.71 11.52
CA LEU A 29 11.46 -5.59 11.50
C LEU A 29 10.80 -5.66 12.89
N PRO A 30 9.50 -5.95 12.96
CA PRO A 30 8.81 -6.19 14.23
C PRO A 30 9.48 -7.32 15.04
N GLY A 31 9.24 -7.40 16.35
CA GLY A 31 9.82 -8.46 17.19
C GLY A 31 9.05 -9.79 17.20
N ARG A 32 7.77 -9.78 16.80
CA ARG A 32 6.82 -10.90 17.01
C ARG A 32 6.23 -11.51 15.73
N TRP A 33 6.72 -11.13 14.57
CA TRP A 33 6.07 -11.42 13.30
C TRP A 33 6.24 -12.88 12.83
N ALA A 34 7.40 -13.49 13.05
CA ALA A 34 7.68 -14.87 12.60
C ALA A 34 6.74 -15.87 13.28
N GLU A 35 6.45 -15.66 14.58
CA GLU A 35 5.50 -16.46 15.35
C GLU A 35 4.06 -16.31 14.82
N ARG A 36 3.67 -15.11 14.38
CA ARG A 36 2.32 -14.82 13.89
C ARG A 36 2.04 -15.29 12.48
N LEU A 37 3.04 -15.32 11.60
CA LEU A 37 2.92 -15.89 10.25
C LEU A 37 3.04 -17.41 10.23
N ALA A 38 3.69 -18.01 11.22
CA ALA A 38 3.72 -19.46 11.39
C ALA A 38 2.39 -20.02 11.93
N ALA A 39 1.62 -19.19 12.61
CA ALA A 39 0.22 -19.48 12.93
C ALA A 39 -0.68 -19.22 11.70
N ASP A 40 -1.81 -19.92 11.62
CA ASP A 40 -2.90 -19.60 10.68
C ASP A 40 -3.17 -18.07 10.75
N PRO A 41 -3.30 -17.30 9.64
CA PRO A 41 -3.62 -15.87 9.65
C PRO A 41 -5.02 -15.54 10.18
N HIS A 42 -5.85 -16.56 10.48
CA HIS A 42 -7.16 -16.42 11.12
C HIS A 42 -7.27 -15.58 12.43
N PRO A 43 -6.25 -15.41 13.29
CA PRO A 43 -6.35 -14.61 14.52
C PRO A 43 -6.15 -13.12 14.27
N LEU A 44 -5.82 -12.69 13.03
CA LEU A 44 -5.72 -11.27 12.72
C LEU A 44 -7.10 -10.66 12.51
N ILE A 45 -7.36 -9.55 13.20
CA ILE A 45 -8.66 -8.90 13.23
C ILE A 45 -8.63 -7.72 12.26
N HIS A 46 -9.65 -7.59 11.42
CA HIS A 46 -9.85 -6.35 10.69
C HIS A 46 -10.24 -5.23 11.66
N ALA A 47 -9.37 -4.24 11.79
CA ALA A 47 -9.66 -3.01 12.52
C ALA A 47 -9.26 -1.84 11.62
N ASP A 48 -10.27 -1.14 11.12
CA ASP A 48 -10.10 0.09 10.37
C ASP A 48 -10.76 1.24 11.14
N ASP A 49 -9.99 1.81 12.06
CA ASP A 49 -10.34 3.05 12.78
C ASP A 49 -10.10 4.30 11.91
N GLY A 50 -9.71 4.12 10.64
CA GLY A 50 -9.29 5.20 9.75
C GLY A 50 -7.91 5.77 10.08
N GLY A 51 -7.22 5.22 11.08
CA GLY A 51 -5.91 5.65 11.56
C GLY A 51 -4.74 5.10 10.72
N PRO A 52 -3.59 5.81 10.71
CA PRO A 52 -2.45 5.44 9.87
C PRO A 52 -1.85 4.06 10.22
N ALA A 53 -2.05 3.57 11.45
CA ALA A 53 -1.59 2.25 11.88
C ALA A 53 -2.25 1.11 11.07
N ALA A 54 -3.53 1.25 10.71
CA ALA A 54 -4.23 0.26 9.89
C ALA A 54 -3.67 0.17 8.45
N ALA A 55 -2.86 1.13 8.00
CA ALA A 55 -2.16 1.11 6.70
C ALA A 55 -0.65 0.85 6.86
N ASN A 56 -0.26 0.19 7.95
CA ASN A 56 1.13 -0.10 8.29
C ASN A 56 1.27 -1.59 8.64
N LEU A 57 2.01 -2.33 7.82
CA LEU A 57 2.16 -3.77 7.99
C LEU A 57 2.91 -4.13 9.29
N ALA A 58 3.89 -3.32 9.72
CA ALA A 58 4.60 -3.53 10.98
C ALA A 58 3.64 -3.39 12.18
N ALA A 59 2.84 -2.31 12.21
CA ALA A 59 1.83 -2.12 13.25
C ALA A 59 0.78 -3.25 13.23
N THR A 60 0.39 -3.71 12.03
CA THR A 60 -0.54 -4.84 11.88
C THR A 60 0.00 -6.11 12.52
N LEU A 61 1.29 -6.41 12.30
CA LEU A 61 1.95 -7.57 12.89
C LEU A 61 2.17 -7.44 14.40
N ASP A 62 2.44 -6.24 14.91
CA ASP A 62 2.60 -6.03 16.35
C ASP A 62 1.26 -6.16 17.08
N TRP A 63 0.19 -5.56 16.55
CA TRP A 63 -1.07 -5.39 17.29
C TRP A 63 -2.09 -6.46 16.93
N GLY A 64 -1.91 -7.14 15.79
CA GLY A 64 -2.76 -8.24 15.35
C GLY A 64 -4.04 -7.75 14.69
N GLN A 65 -4.04 -6.49 14.31
CA GLN A 65 -5.16 -5.84 13.68
C GLN A 65 -4.68 -4.88 12.60
N GLY A 66 -5.38 -4.82 11.48
CA GLY A 66 -4.97 -3.99 10.34
C GLY A 66 -6.08 -3.74 9.34
N GLY A 67 -5.78 -2.86 8.39
CA GLY A 67 -6.65 -2.57 7.25
C GLY A 67 -6.59 -3.66 6.18
N ASP A 68 -7.49 -3.54 5.22
CA ASP A 68 -7.69 -4.51 4.13
C ASP A 68 -6.42 -4.87 3.37
N ILE A 69 -5.60 -3.89 2.97
CA ILE A 69 -4.38 -4.15 2.18
C ILE A 69 -3.34 -4.91 3.02
N CYS A 70 -3.17 -4.54 4.29
CA CYS A 70 -2.25 -5.25 5.18
C CYS A 70 -2.69 -6.71 5.38
N LEU A 71 -3.99 -6.94 5.62
CA LEU A 71 -4.52 -8.30 5.76
C LEU A 71 -4.38 -9.08 4.45
N ALA A 72 -4.68 -8.49 3.30
CA ALA A 72 -4.50 -9.13 2.00
C ALA A 72 -3.04 -9.57 1.76
N ILE A 73 -2.06 -8.72 2.08
CA ILE A 73 -0.63 -9.06 1.98
C ILE A 73 -0.30 -10.29 2.84
N LEU A 74 -0.84 -10.38 4.07
CA LEU A 74 -0.59 -11.50 4.97
C LEU A 74 -1.24 -12.80 4.49
N TRP A 75 -2.45 -12.71 3.92
CA TRP A 75 -3.13 -13.86 3.30
C TRP A 75 -2.37 -14.37 2.06
N LEU A 76 -1.88 -13.48 1.19
CA LEU A 76 -1.06 -13.86 0.04
C LEU A 76 0.23 -14.54 0.46
N GLU A 77 0.89 -14.01 1.50
CA GLU A 77 2.10 -14.60 2.06
C GLU A 77 1.83 -16.00 2.65
N TYR A 78 0.70 -16.17 3.35
CA TYR A 78 0.26 -17.47 3.87
C TYR A 78 0.02 -18.50 2.76
N PHE A 79 -0.66 -18.13 1.66
CA PHE A 79 -0.89 -19.04 0.54
C PHE A 79 0.41 -19.39 -0.19
N ARG A 80 1.29 -18.41 -0.41
CA ARG A 80 2.59 -18.62 -1.05
C ARG A 80 3.44 -19.65 -0.28
N ARG A 81 3.43 -19.60 1.06
CA ARG A 81 4.14 -20.57 1.93
C ARG A 81 3.61 -21.99 1.83
N GLN A 82 2.35 -22.15 1.46
CA GLN A 82 1.71 -23.44 1.22
C GLN A 82 1.75 -23.88 -0.23
N ALA A 83 2.47 -23.13 -1.10
CA ALA A 83 2.47 -23.35 -2.54
C ALA A 83 1.05 -23.33 -3.15
N ILE A 84 0.15 -22.51 -2.59
CA ILE A 84 -1.18 -22.26 -3.13
C ILE A 84 -1.11 -20.99 -3.98
N ASP A 85 -1.49 -21.10 -5.25
CA ASP A 85 -1.54 -19.96 -6.15
C ASP A 85 -2.68 -19.00 -5.78
N ALA A 86 -2.29 -17.79 -5.39
CA ALA A 86 -3.20 -16.73 -4.99
C ALA A 86 -2.70 -15.36 -5.46
N GLU A 87 -3.63 -14.46 -5.80
CA GLU A 87 -3.34 -13.12 -6.27
C GLU A 87 -4.25 -12.07 -5.60
N ALA A 88 -3.74 -10.86 -5.42
CA ALA A 88 -4.56 -9.73 -4.99
C ALA A 88 -5.50 -9.33 -6.12
N VAL A 89 -6.76 -9.04 -5.79
CA VAL A 89 -7.72 -8.50 -6.76
C VAL A 89 -8.34 -7.22 -6.24
N ASP A 90 -8.53 -6.29 -7.16
CA ASP A 90 -9.05 -4.97 -6.86
C ASP A 90 -10.59 -4.95 -6.86
N LEU A 91 -11.18 -4.71 -5.70
CA LEU A 91 -12.55 -4.24 -5.58
C LEU A 91 -12.52 -2.79 -5.07
N PRO A 92 -13.32 -1.86 -5.63
CA PRO A 92 -13.38 -0.49 -5.13
C PRO A 92 -13.58 -0.44 -3.61
N GLY A 93 -12.62 0.14 -2.90
CA GLY A 93 -12.65 0.26 -1.43
C GLY A 93 -12.31 -1.00 -0.63
N ARG A 94 -12.00 -2.13 -1.27
CA ARG A 94 -11.64 -3.38 -0.59
C ARG A 94 -10.66 -4.22 -1.41
N MET A 95 -9.49 -4.52 -0.86
CA MET A 95 -8.61 -5.54 -1.46
C MET A 95 -9.06 -6.95 -1.08
N LEU A 96 -9.19 -7.83 -2.09
CA LEU A 96 -9.56 -9.23 -1.91
C LEU A 96 -8.42 -10.14 -2.39
N VAL A 97 -8.50 -11.43 -2.06
CA VAL A 97 -7.55 -12.46 -2.50
C VAL A 97 -8.27 -13.47 -3.37
N ARG A 98 -7.74 -13.76 -4.56
CA ARG A 98 -8.28 -14.79 -5.46
C ARG A 98 -7.34 -15.98 -5.51
N LEU A 99 -7.87 -17.18 -5.27
CA LEU A 99 -7.17 -18.44 -5.51
C LEU A 99 -7.29 -18.80 -7.00
N THR A 100 -6.17 -19.17 -7.63
CA THR A 100 -6.08 -19.40 -9.08
C THR A 100 -5.76 -20.86 -9.46
N GLY A 101 -5.39 -21.69 -8.48
CA GLY A 101 -5.11 -23.13 -8.67
C GLY A 101 -6.37 -23.99 -8.86
N GLU A 102 -6.32 -25.23 -8.37
CA GLU A 102 -7.43 -26.20 -8.50
C GLU A 102 -8.73 -25.69 -7.86
N ARG A 103 -8.63 -25.10 -6.67
CA ARG A 103 -9.73 -24.40 -6.01
C ARG A 103 -9.71 -22.94 -6.43
N ARG A 104 -10.75 -22.52 -7.14
CA ARG A 104 -10.98 -21.11 -7.49
C ARG A 104 -11.99 -20.49 -6.53
N ALA A 105 -11.54 -19.52 -5.77
CA ALA A 105 -12.36 -18.78 -4.82
C ALA A 105 -11.88 -17.33 -4.72
N ILE A 106 -12.78 -16.43 -4.33
CA ILE A 106 -12.44 -15.06 -3.95
C ILE A 106 -12.70 -14.96 -2.46
N LEU A 107 -11.69 -14.55 -1.70
CA LEU A 107 -11.69 -14.50 -0.26
C LEU A 107 -11.66 -13.04 0.19
N ASP A 108 -12.38 -12.72 1.26
CA ASP A 108 -12.28 -11.44 1.96
C ASP A 108 -11.36 -11.57 3.19
N PRO A 109 -10.12 -11.06 3.12
CA PRO A 109 -9.20 -11.04 4.27
C PRO A 109 -9.78 -10.35 5.50
N CYS A 110 -10.67 -9.37 5.31
CA CYS A 110 -11.29 -8.64 6.40
C CYS A 110 -12.39 -9.43 7.12
N GLN A 111 -12.95 -10.45 6.46
CA GLN A 111 -13.92 -11.38 7.03
C GLN A 111 -13.29 -12.76 7.24
N GLN A 112 -12.01 -12.77 7.66
CA GLN A 112 -11.26 -13.98 7.98
C GLN A 112 -11.26 -15.02 6.85
N GLY A 113 -11.14 -14.56 5.60
CA GLY A 113 -11.06 -15.44 4.43
C GLY A 113 -12.39 -16.01 3.99
N ARG A 114 -13.52 -15.42 4.41
CA ARG A 114 -14.84 -15.79 3.89
C ARG A 114 -14.83 -15.79 2.35
N GLU A 115 -15.29 -16.90 1.76
CA GLU A 115 -15.52 -16.97 0.32
C GLU A 115 -16.68 -16.05 -0.10
N LEU A 116 -16.46 -15.27 -1.15
CA LEU A 116 -17.44 -14.36 -1.72
C LEU A 116 -17.96 -14.92 -3.03
N ASP A 117 -19.27 -15.16 -3.07
CA ASP A 117 -20.00 -15.44 -4.30
C ASP A 117 -20.31 -14.14 -5.08
N PRO A 118 -20.75 -14.21 -6.35
CA PRO A 118 -21.05 -13.02 -7.13
C PRO A 118 -22.10 -12.08 -6.51
N PRO A 119 -23.19 -12.56 -5.87
CA PRO A 119 -24.07 -11.71 -5.08
C PRO A 119 -23.37 -10.96 -3.93
N ALA A 120 -22.54 -11.63 -3.13
CA ALA A 120 -21.81 -11.00 -2.04
C ALA A 120 -20.83 -9.93 -2.54
N LEU A 121 -20.16 -10.17 -3.67
CA LEU A 121 -19.29 -9.16 -4.32
C LEU A 121 -20.08 -7.91 -4.72
N ARG A 122 -21.31 -8.04 -5.20
CA ARG A 122 -22.18 -6.89 -5.56
C ARG A 122 -22.53 -6.05 -4.36
N VAL A 123 -22.95 -6.71 -3.28
CA VAL A 123 -23.29 -6.04 -2.03
C VAL A 123 -22.07 -5.31 -1.47
N LEU A 124 -20.91 -5.99 -1.47
CA LEU A 124 -19.67 -5.41 -0.96
C LEU A 124 -19.23 -4.18 -1.78
N ALA A 125 -19.25 -4.27 -3.11
CA ALA A 125 -18.90 -3.15 -3.99
C ALA A 125 -19.83 -1.95 -3.83
N ALA A 126 -21.14 -2.21 -3.74
CA ALA A 126 -22.15 -1.17 -3.53
C ALA A 126 -21.93 -0.42 -2.21
N GLY A 127 -21.49 -1.11 -1.16
CA GLY A 127 -21.15 -0.51 0.14
C GLY A 127 -20.03 0.55 0.07
N PHE A 128 -19.17 0.48 -0.94
CA PHE A 128 -18.09 1.45 -1.18
C PHE A 128 -18.41 2.47 -2.28
N GLY A 129 -19.67 2.54 -2.74
CA GLY A 129 -20.09 3.42 -3.82
C GLY A 129 -19.50 3.02 -5.19
N GLY A 130 -19.01 1.78 -5.31
CA GLY A 130 -18.47 1.23 -6.56
C GLY A 130 -19.55 0.56 -7.40
N ILE A 131 -19.42 0.67 -8.73
CA ILE A 131 -20.10 -0.23 -9.66
C ILE A 131 -19.21 -1.47 -9.76
N LEU A 132 -19.76 -2.66 -9.50
CA LEU A 132 -19.01 -3.89 -9.72
C LEU A 132 -18.63 -3.96 -11.20
N PRO A 133 -17.35 -4.14 -11.55
CA PRO A 133 -17.02 -4.61 -12.88
C PRO A 133 -17.71 -5.98 -13.11
N GLY A 134 -18.09 -6.26 -14.36
CA GLY A 134 -18.88 -7.45 -14.71
C GLY A 134 -18.25 -8.77 -14.23
N PRO A 135 -19.02 -9.87 -14.15
CA PRO A 135 -18.49 -11.16 -13.70
C PRO A 135 -17.24 -11.56 -14.51
N GLY A 136 -16.11 -11.77 -13.82
CA GLY A 136 -14.81 -12.07 -14.43
C GLY A 136 -13.85 -10.88 -14.61
N GLN A 137 -14.23 -9.66 -14.24
CA GLN A 137 -13.44 -8.44 -14.51
C GLN A 137 -12.68 -7.87 -13.29
N LEU A 138 -12.62 -8.59 -12.17
CA LEU A 138 -11.75 -8.16 -11.05
C LEU A 138 -10.29 -8.30 -11.49
N ALA A 139 -9.66 -7.15 -11.74
CA ALA A 139 -8.28 -7.10 -12.18
C ALA A 139 -7.35 -7.65 -11.10
N ALA A 140 -6.47 -8.56 -11.49
CA ALA A 140 -5.35 -8.96 -10.66
C ALA A 140 -4.40 -7.78 -10.48
N LEU A 141 -3.87 -7.63 -9.27
CA LEU A 141 -2.87 -6.63 -8.94
C LEU A 141 -1.49 -7.29 -8.90
N THR A 142 -0.51 -6.64 -9.49
CA THR A 142 0.90 -7.01 -9.27
C THR A 142 1.31 -6.62 -7.84
N ASP A 143 2.37 -7.25 -7.34
CA ASP A 143 2.96 -6.91 -6.04
C ASP A 143 3.27 -5.40 -5.94
N ASP A 144 3.80 -4.80 -7.00
CA ASP A 144 4.11 -3.37 -7.06
C ASP A 144 2.84 -2.51 -6.92
N GLN A 145 1.76 -2.89 -7.61
CA GLN A 145 0.47 -2.20 -7.50
C GLN A 145 -0.11 -2.32 -6.09
N VAL A 146 0.04 -3.47 -5.43
CA VAL A 146 -0.37 -3.65 -4.02
C VAL A 146 0.41 -2.72 -3.10
N LEU A 147 1.74 -2.63 -3.27
CA LEU A 147 2.59 -1.77 -2.44
C LEU A 147 2.30 -0.27 -2.66
N VAL A 148 2.14 0.16 -3.91
CA VAL A 148 1.77 1.55 -4.22
C VAL A 148 0.42 1.90 -3.59
N ARG A 149 -0.54 0.97 -3.60
CA ARG A 149 -1.85 1.16 -2.96
C ARG A 149 -1.75 1.23 -1.44
N LEU A 150 -0.95 0.37 -0.81
CA LEU A 150 -0.69 0.43 0.63
C LEU A 150 -0.16 1.83 1.02
N GLN A 151 0.84 2.32 0.28
CA GLN A 151 1.39 3.67 0.51
C GLN A 151 0.36 4.77 0.23
N GLY A 152 -0.49 4.62 -0.78
CA GLY A 152 -1.59 5.53 -1.06
C GLY A 152 -2.60 5.62 0.09
N GLN A 153 -3.00 4.49 0.67
CA GLN A 153 -3.89 4.43 1.83
C GLN A 153 -3.22 5.07 3.06
N ARG A 154 -1.95 4.74 3.33
CA ARG A 154 -1.17 5.33 4.41
C ARG A 154 -1.06 6.85 4.28
N LYS A 155 -0.69 7.35 3.09
CA LYS A 155 -0.65 8.78 2.76
C LYS A 155 -1.97 9.47 3.10
N MET A 156 -3.09 8.90 2.63
CA MET A 156 -4.42 9.49 2.87
C MET A 156 -4.74 9.59 4.37
N ARG A 157 -4.46 8.53 5.14
CA ARG A 157 -4.72 8.51 6.58
C ARG A 157 -3.79 9.47 7.35
N LEU A 158 -2.52 9.57 6.97
CA LEU A 158 -1.57 10.53 7.56
C LEU A 158 -1.97 11.98 7.27
N LEU A 159 -2.41 12.29 6.05
CA LEU A 159 -2.94 13.62 5.72
C LEU A 159 -4.18 13.97 6.53
N LYS A 160 -5.10 13.01 6.74
CA LYS A 160 -6.27 13.21 7.61
C LYS A 160 -5.88 13.48 9.06
N ALA A 161 -4.80 12.85 9.54
CA ALA A 161 -4.23 13.10 10.86
C ALA A 161 -3.40 14.40 10.95
N GLY A 162 -3.25 15.15 9.84
CA GLY A 162 -2.44 16.37 9.79
C GLY A 162 -0.92 16.13 9.66
N ASP A 163 -0.48 14.87 9.59
CA ASP A 163 0.94 14.51 9.46
C ASP A 163 1.39 14.53 8.00
N VAL A 164 1.74 15.73 7.53
CA VAL A 164 2.24 15.96 6.16
C VAL A 164 3.62 15.32 5.95
N ALA A 165 4.46 15.30 6.98
CA ALA A 165 5.81 14.73 6.90
C ALA A 165 5.75 13.20 6.72
N GLY A 166 4.93 12.52 7.53
CA GLY A 166 4.67 11.10 7.37
C GLY A 166 4.01 10.79 6.02
N ALA A 167 3.07 11.63 5.56
CA ALA A 167 2.46 11.45 4.25
C ALA A 167 3.48 11.56 3.10
N LEU A 168 4.46 12.48 3.21
CA LEU A 168 5.56 12.59 2.25
C LEU A 168 6.42 11.32 2.24
N LEU A 169 6.76 10.76 3.41
CA LEU A 169 7.50 9.49 3.49
C LEU A 169 6.74 8.33 2.81
N ALA A 170 5.40 8.31 2.92
CA ALA A 170 4.58 7.34 2.22
C ALA A 170 4.63 7.53 0.68
N VAL A 171 4.57 8.77 0.19
CA VAL A 171 4.74 9.08 -1.24
C VAL A 171 6.12 8.67 -1.74
N GLU A 172 7.17 8.93 -0.97
CA GLU A 172 8.55 8.51 -1.30
C GLU A 172 8.72 6.99 -1.27
N GLY A 173 7.98 6.29 -0.39
CA GLY A 173 7.87 4.85 -0.42
C GLY A 173 7.22 4.35 -1.72
N ALA A 174 6.16 5.00 -2.17
CA ALA A 174 5.50 4.66 -3.43
C ALA A 174 6.41 4.93 -4.64
N LEU A 175 7.16 6.04 -4.65
CA LEU A 175 8.13 6.38 -5.70
C LEU A 175 9.31 5.40 -5.78
N ARG A 176 9.69 4.77 -4.67
CA ARG A 176 10.70 3.69 -4.66
C ARG A 176 10.19 2.41 -5.32
N VAL A 177 8.88 2.21 -5.39
CA VAL A 177 8.24 1.07 -6.04
C VAL A 177 7.93 1.38 -7.51
N ASP A 178 7.34 2.55 -7.77
CA ASP A 178 6.97 2.99 -9.11
C ASP A 178 7.46 4.45 -9.33
N PRO A 179 8.68 4.62 -9.88
CA PRO A 179 9.27 5.93 -10.10
C PRO A 179 8.69 6.66 -11.32
N ASP A 180 7.91 6.01 -12.17
CA ASP A 180 7.41 6.59 -13.41
C ASP A 180 6.02 7.23 -13.27
N GLN A 181 5.35 7.00 -12.14
CA GLN A 181 4.11 7.68 -11.81
C GLN A 181 4.30 9.19 -11.56
N ALA A 182 4.06 9.98 -12.61
CA ALA A 182 4.09 11.45 -12.57
C ALA A 182 3.27 12.03 -11.39
N LYS A 183 2.09 11.46 -11.10
CA LYS A 183 1.24 11.91 -9.99
C LYS A 183 1.96 11.91 -8.65
N LEU A 184 2.77 10.89 -8.35
CA LEU A 184 3.50 10.79 -7.08
C LEU A 184 4.57 11.88 -6.96
N TRP A 185 5.26 12.21 -8.05
CA TRP A 185 6.20 13.34 -8.08
C TRP A 185 5.54 14.68 -7.81
N ARG A 186 4.35 14.90 -8.38
CA ARG A 186 3.55 16.10 -8.08
C ARG A 186 3.13 16.15 -6.61
N GLU A 187 2.63 15.05 -6.07
CA GLU A 187 2.24 14.97 -4.66
C GLU A 187 3.43 15.25 -3.74
N SER A 188 4.60 14.65 -4.01
CA SER A 188 5.85 14.88 -3.27
C SER A 188 6.25 16.36 -3.30
N GLY A 189 6.27 16.98 -4.48
CA GLY A 189 6.63 18.39 -4.63
C GLY A 189 5.71 19.33 -3.86
N LEU A 190 4.39 19.11 -3.92
CA LEU A 190 3.42 19.91 -3.17
C LEU A 190 3.53 19.72 -1.65
N MET A 191 3.82 18.51 -1.18
CA MET A 191 4.05 18.24 0.24
C MET A 191 5.33 18.91 0.74
N ARG A 192 6.43 18.83 -0.04
CA ARG A 192 7.70 19.49 0.28
C ARG A 192 7.55 21.01 0.36
N LEU A 193 6.77 21.63 -0.54
CA LEU A 193 6.43 23.05 -0.44
C LEU A 193 5.71 23.38 0.86
N ARG A 194 4.73 22.57 1.26
CA ARG A 194 3.99 22.77 2.50
C ARG A 194 4.89 22.64 3.74
N LEU A 195 5.94 21.82 3.65
CA LEU A 195 6.95 21.63 4.69
C LEU A 195 8.10 22.67 4.63
N GLY A 196 8.09 23.58 3.65
CA GLY A 196 9.14 24.59 3.48
C GLY A 196 10.42 24.10 2.79
N ASP A 197 10.46 22.85 2.35
CA ASP A 197 11.58 22.29 1.58
C ASP A 197 11.47 22.70 0.11
N LEU A 198 11.93 23.92 -0.19
CA LEU A 198 11.86 24.50 -1.53
C LEU A 198 12.75 23.75 -2.54
N ALA A 199 13.95 23.34 -2.12
CA ALA A 199 14.89 22.64 -2.99
C ALA A 199 14.35 21.26 -3.41
N GLY A 200 13.86 20.47 -2.44
CA GLY A 200 13.23 19.19 -2.73
C GLY A 200 11.92 19.33 -3.50
N ALA A 201 11.14 20.39 -3.25
CA ALA A 201 9.95 20.68 -4.04
C ALA A 201 10.26 20.93 -5.52
N VAL A 202 11.31 21.72 -5.80
CA VAL A 202 11.77 21.97 -7.18
C VAL A 202 12.17 20.66 -7.85
N ALA A 203 13.01 19.86 -7.20
CA ALA A 203 13.46 18.58 -7.75
C ALA A 203 12.28 17.65 -8.07
N ALA A 204 11.32 17.51 -7.16
CA ALA A 204 10.15 16.65 -7.37
C ALA A 204 9.22 17.17 -8.49
N LEU A 205 8.98 18.49 -8.57
CA LEU A 205 8.16 19.08 -9.63
C LEU A 205 8.81 19.02 -11.01
N GLU A 206 10.14 19.05 -11.09
CA GLU A 206 10.88 18.80 -12.34
C GLU A 206 10.67 17.36 -12.82
N GLN A 207 10.78 16.37 -11.93
CA GLN A 207 10.48 14.97 -12.26
C GLN A 207 9.03 14.80 -12.72
N PHE A 208 8.08 15.54 -12.14
CA PHE A 208 6.69 15.56 -12.60
C PHE A 208 6.56 16.12 -14.03
N VAL A 209 7.20 17.25 -14.34
CA VAL A 209 7.14 17.89 -15.65
C VAL A 209 7.69 16.98 -16.76
N ILE A 210 8.76 16.22 -16.47
CA ILE A 210 9.38 15.27 -17.40
C ILE A 210 8.44 14.08 -17.69
N ARG A 211 7.70 13.59 -16.69
CA ARG A 211 6.90 12.36 -16.79
C ARG A 211 5.44 12.56 -17.15
N THR A 212 4.86 13.73 -16.86
CA THR A 212 3.45 13.99 -17.18
C THR A 212 3.27 14.06 -18.69
N ASP A 213 2.21 13.45 -19.22
CA ASP A 213 1.75 13.58 -20.60
C ASP A 213 0.79 14.78 -20.76
N ASN A 214 0.08 15.14 -19.68
CA ASN A 214 -0.87 16.25 -19.65
C ASN A 214 -0.18 17.62 -19.75
N GLY A 215 -0.31 18.27 -20.92
CA GLY A 215 0.28 19.58 -21.20
C GLY A 215 -0.21 20.72 -20.30
N GLN A 216 -1.48 20.71 -19.89
CA GLN A 216 -2.01 21.71 -18.95
C GLN A 216 -1.39 21.54 -17.55
N ALA A 217 -1.30 20.29 -17.09
CA ALA A 217 -0.68 19.99 -15.80
C ALA A 217 0.81 20.34 -15.81
N ARG A 218 1.50 20.07 -16.93
CA ARG A 218 2.89 20.49 -17.16
C ARG A 218 3.04 22.01 -17.06
N GLY A 219 2.21 22.77 -17.78
CA GLY A 219 2.24 24.24 -17.75
C GLY A 219 2.04 24.83 -16.35
N ARG A 220 1.06 24.30 -15.59
CA ARG A 220 0.84 24.71 -14.19
C ARG A 220 2.04 24.41 -13.30
N ALA A 221 2.65 23.24 -13.44
CA ALA A 221 3.84 22.88 -12.66
C ALA A 221 5.06 23.74 -13.03
N SER A 222 5.28 24.05 -14.32
CA SER A 222 6.35 24.94 -14.76
C SER A 222 6.19 26.36 -14.23
N GLN A 223 4.96 26.88 -14.17
CA GLN A 223 4.68 28.18 -13.55
C GLN A 223 4.99 28.17 -12.05
N LEU A 224 4.57 27.12 -11.33
CA LEU A 224 4.87 26.95 -9.92
C LEU A 224 6.38 26.86 -9.67
N LEU A 225 7.11 26.10 -10.49
CA LEU A 225 8.57 26.01 -10.45
C LEU A 225 9.24 27.38 -10.58
N ALA A 226 8.80 28.21 -11.55
CA ALA A 226 9.33 29.55 -11.74
C ALA A 226 9.11 30.43 -10.49
N GLN A 227 7.92 30.34 -9.87
CA GLN A 227 7.62 31.09 -8.64
C GLN A 227 8.47 30.65 -7.45
N ILE A 228 8.73 29.35 -7.31
CA ILE A 228 9.57 28.82 -6.22
C ILE A 228 11.02 29.24 -6.41
N ARG A 229 11.53 29.19 -7.64
CA ARG A 229 12.93 29.54 -7.95
C ARG A 229 13.26 31.00 -7.66
N VAL A 230 12.31 31.91 -7.80
CA VAL A 230 12.49 33.32 -7.41
C VAL A 230 12.63 33.49 -5.88
N ARG A 231 12.16 32.52 -5.09
CA ARG A 231 12.22 32.52 -3.62
C ARG A 231 13.40 31.73 -3.06
N LEU A 232 14.15 31.02 -3.90
CA LEU A 232 15.37 30.33 -3.48
C LEU A 232 16.48 31.39 -3.30
N PRO A 233 17.17 31.42 -2.14
CA PRO A 233 18.27 32.34 -1.88
C PRO A 233 19.51 32.02 -2.73
#